data_AF-A0A7H1N2S7-F1
#
_entry.id   AF-A0A7H1N2S7-F1
#
_cell.length_a   1.000
_cell.length_b   1.000
_cell.length_c   1.000
_cell.angle_alpha   90.00
_cell.angle_beta   90.00
_cell.angle_gamma   90.00
#
_symmetry.space_group_name_H-M   'P 1'
#
loop_
_entity.id
_entity.type
_entity.pdbx_description
1 polymer ?
#
loop_
_entity_poly.entity_id
_entity_poly.type
_entity_poly.pdbx_seq_one_letter_code
_entity_poly.pdbx_strand_id
1 'polypeptide(L)'
;MAIKSNPKLIGIFVLGAIALLIVGIIAVGGGKLWRKSIPVVMFFPRSVAGLNVGAPVTFRGVKLGEVTNIFIGYQSSTRDVLITVFADIYPDSIVDLTGSDDPSHSVHHGTVLRDYIQNRGLRAQLSVSSLVTGQLAINLDFYPYAEISEEKETFPDRLEIPTLPSTLEAVQATLQEVYRKVSQLPLEDMINDVRQLLQGANRLVNSPKVEAALDNATAALGKIDKVAGTLDTQLGPLLAQASDAVITARSAFATIDARAGDARGLITKGDQAMADAVKALDTMQQLLASANSMIQPGSQLNYELVTALKDLGSAARSISALANTLDRNPNAVIFGRNPPGGNRQ
;
A
#
# COMPACT_ATOMS: atom_id res chain seq x y z
N MET A 1 -8.49 103.32 8.50
CA MET A 1 -9.85 102.92 8.91
C MET A 1 -9.76 101.58 9.63
N ALA A 2 -10.04 101.54 10.93
CA ALA A 2 -10.09 100.28 11.67
C ALA A 2 -11.39 99.55 11.33
N ILE A 3 -11.29 98.40 10.67
CA ILE A 3 -12.43 97.53 10.38
C ILE A 3 -12.92 96.97 11.71
N LYS A 4 -14.09 97.41 12.19
CA LYS A 4 -14.73 96.81 13.36
C LYS A 4 -15.11 95.37 13.03
N SER A 5 -14.46 94.43 13.68
CA SER A 5 -14.83 93.01 13.62
C SER A 5 -16.27 92.83 14.09
N ASN A 6 -17.09 92.17 13.27
CA ASN A 6 -18.45 91.82 13.64
C ASN A 6 -18.44 90.40 14.26
N PRO A 7 -18.61 90.27 15.58
CA PRO A 7 -18.51 88.98 16.26
C PRO A 7 -19.53 87.95 15.75
N LYS A 8 -20.64 88.39 15.14
CA LYS A 8 -21.65 87.52 14.54
C LYS A 8 -21.13 86.79 13.28
N LEU A 9 -20.32 87.46 12.47
CA LEU A 9 -19.72 86.87 11.26
C LEU A 9 -18.69 85.78 11.61
N ILE A 10 -17.92 86.00 12.69
CA ILE A 10 -17.00 84.99 13.21
C ILE A 10 -17.77 83.78 13.75
N GLY A 11 -18.87 84.01 14.48
CA GLY A 11 -19.74 82.92 14.97
C GLY A 11 -20.31 82.04 13.86
N ILE A 12 -20.79 82.64 12.76
CA ILE A 12 -21.31 81.88 11.60
C ILE A 12 -20.20 81.07 10.91
N PHE A 13 -19.00 81.63 10.76
CA PHE A 13 -17.89 80.90 10.14
C PHE A 13 -17.46 79.70 10.98
N VAL A 14 -17.37 79.84 12.30
CA VAL A 14 -17.02 78.75 13.22
C VAL A 14 -18.10 77.68 13.21
N LEU A 15 -19.39 78.06 13.26
CA LEU A 15 -20.50 77.12 13.14
C LEU A 15 -20.49 76.37 11.80
N GLY A 16 -20.20 77.08 10.70
CA GLY A 16 -20.03 76.49 9.38
C GLY A 16 -18.89 75.47 9.35
N ALA A 17 -17.73 75.81 9.90
CA ALA A 17 -16.58 74.91 9.97
C ALA A 17 -16.87 73.65 10.81
N ILE A 18 -17.57 73.79 11.94
CA ILE A 18 -17.99 72.65 12.77
C ILE A 18 -19.00 71.78 12.02
N ALA A 19 -19.99 72.37 11.37
CA ALA A 19 -20.97 71.62 10.57
C ALA A 19 -20.29 70.85 9.43
N LEU A 20 -19.34 71.48 8.73
CA LEU A 20 -18.58 70.85 7.66
C LEU A 20 -17.68 69.73 8.19
N LEU A 21 -17.09 69.91 9.37
CA LEU A 21 -16.30 68.88 10.05
C LEU A 21 -17.18 67.68 10.44
N ILE A 22 -18.38 67.90 10.97
CA ILE A 22 -19.34 66.83 11.30
C ILE A 22 -19.77 66.09 10.04
N VAL A 23 -20.14 66.81 8.98
CA VAL A 23 -20.51 66.21 7.69
C VAL A 23 -19.33 65.44 7.10
N GLY A 24 -18.10 65.98 7.20
CA GLY A 24 -16.88 65.32 6.77
C GLY A 24 -16.64 64.00 7.52
N ILE A 25 -16.79 64.00 8.85
CA ILE A 25 -16.66 62.79 9.67
C ILE A 25 -17.73 61.76 9.29
N ILE A 26 -18.98 62.17 9.07
CA ILE A 26 -20.07 61.26 8.68
C ILE A 26 -19.84 60.69 7.28
N ALA A 27 -19.42 61.53 6.33
CA ALA A 27 -19.14 61.12 4.95
C ALA A 27 -17.94 60.18 4.85
N VAL A 28 -16.86 60.45 5.61
CA VAL A 28 -15.66 59.61 5.66
C VAL A 28 -15.89 58.34 6.50
N GLY A 29 -16.71 58.41 7.54
CA GLY A 29 -17.16 57.27 8.35
C GLY A 29 -18.06 56.29 7.58
N GLY A 30 -18.54 56.71 6.39
CA GLY A 30 -18.93 55.83 5.29
C GLY A 30 -19.90 54.72 5.68
N GLY A 31 -21.00 55.02 6.39
CA GLY A 31 -22.10 54.09 6.70
C GLY A 31 -21.74 52.77 7.40
N LYS A 32 -20.45 52.51 7.67
CA LYS A 32 -19.92 51.23 8.14
C LYS A 32 -20.30 50.97 9.60
N LEU A 33 -20.47 52.05 10.36
CA LEU A 33 -20.91 52.01 11.75
C LEU A 33 -22.34 51.48 11.93
N TRP A 34 -23.14 51.43 10.88
CA TRP A 34 -24.58 51.11 10.95
C TRP A 34 -24.92 49.79 10.25
N ARG A 35 -23.92 49.06 9.75
CA ARG A 35 -24.12 47.70 9.23
C ARG A 35 -24.31 46.74 10.39
N LYS A 36 -25.35 45.91 10.32
CA LYS A 36 -25.51 44.78 11.23
C LYS A 36 -24.35 43.81 10.97
N SER A 37 -23.57 43.49 12.00
CA SER A 37 -22.52 42.47 11.93
C SER A 37 -22.80 41.36 12.93
N ILE A 38 -22.39 40.15 12.57
CA ILE A 38 -22.39 38.99 13.46
C ILE A 38 -20.96 38.86 13.98
N PRO A 39 -20.72 39.09 15.27
CA PRO A 39 -19.39 38.96 15.84
C PRO A 39 -19.05 37.47 15.97
N VAL A 40 -17.91 37.09 15.42
CA VAL A 40 -17.40 35.72 15.47
C VAL A 40 -16.02 35.67 16.11
N VAL A 41 -15.66 34.49 16.61
CA VAL A 41 -14.34 34.19 17.16
C VAL A 41 -13.79 32.91 16.53
N MET A 42 -12.49 32.92 16.26
CA MET A 42 -11.76 31.79 15.68
C MET A 42 -10.48 31.59 16.46
N PHE A 43 -10.15 30.35 16.78
CA PHE A 43 -8.92 30.00 17.50
C PHE A 43 -7.95 29.28 16.57
N PHE A 44 -6.78 29.87 16.33
CA PHE A 44 -5.74 29.26 15.51
C PHE A 44 -4.63 28.69 16.40
N PRO A 45 -4.29 27.39 16.29
CA PRO A 45 -3.25 26.76 17.11
C PRO A 45 -1.82 27.11 16.65
N ARG A 46 -1.70 27.75 15.49
CA ARG A 46 -0.43 28.02 14.81
C ARG A 46 -0.36 29.50 14.42
N SER A 47 0.81 29.91 13.93
CA SER A 47 1.08 31.28 13.50
C SER A 47 0.02 31.82 12.54
N VAL A 48 -0.44 33.05 12.77
CA VAL A 48 -1.27 33.83 11.85
C VAL A 48 -0.46 34.92 11.12
N ALA A 49 0.87 34.77 11.02
CA ALA A 49 1.74 35.77 10.42
C ALA A 49 1.29 36.14 9.00
N GLY A 50 1.07 37.43 8.76
CA GLY A 50 0.49 37.95 7.52
C GLY A 50 -1.01 38.25 7.60
N LEU A 51 -1.71 37.81 8.65
CA LEU A 51 -3.06 38.21 8.95
C LEU A 51 -3.06 39.53 9.73
N ASN A 52 -3.75 40.54 9.19
CA ASN A 52 -3.85 41.86 9.79
C ASN A 52 -5.29 42.20 10.19
N VAL A 53 -5.45 43.16 11.10
CA VAL A 53 -6.76 43.79 11.33
C VAL A 53 -7.23 44.43 10.02
N GLY A 54 -8.49 44.19 9.67
CA GLY A 54 -9.10 44.55 8.40
C GLY A 54 -8.91 43.52 7.28
N ALA A 55 -8.18 42.42 7.51
CA ALA A 55 -8.08 41.33 6.54
C ALA A 55 -9.46 40.77 6.21
N PRO A 56 -9.74 40.43 4.94
CA PRO A 56 -11.06 39.98 4.54
C PRO A 56 -11.36 38.59 5.09
N VAL A 57 -12.59 38.43 5.59
CA VAL A 57 -13.21 37.11 5.77
C VAL A 57 -13.97 36.82 4.49
N THR A 58 -13.64 35.72 3.84
CA THR A 58 -14.17 35.35 2.53
C THR A 58 -14.87 33.99 2.60
N PHE A 59 -15.87 33.78 1.76
CA PHE A 59 -16.40 32.45 1.47
C PHE A 59 -16.21 32.21 -0.02
N ARG A 60 -15.40 31.20 -0.37
CA ARG A 60 -15.08 30.87 -1.78
C ARG A 60 -14.71 32.10 -2.64
N GLY A 61 -13.94 33.02 -2.08
CA GLY A 61 -13.49 34.25 -2.76
C GLY A 61 -14.42 35.46 -2.66
N VAL A 62 -15.63 35.31 -2.13
CA VAL A 62 -16.55 36.43 -1.89
C VAL A 62 -16.31 36.99 -0.49
N LYS A 63 -16.04 38.30 -0.37
CA LYS A 63 -15.86 38.94 0.94
C LYS A 63 -17.19 38.96 1.70
N LEU A 64 -17.22 38.31 2.85
CA LEU A 64 -18.35 38.29 3.78
C LEU A 64 -18.12 39.13 5.03
N GLY A 65 -16.88 39.49 5.33
CA GLY A 65 -16.56 40.14 6.59
C GLY A 65 -15.14 40.67 6.65
N GLU A 66 -14.72 41.04 7.86
CA GLU A 66 -13.36 41.49 8.13
C GLU A 66 -12.89 41.13 9.54
N VAL A 67 -11.59 40.92 9.68
CA VAL A 67 -10.93 40.73 10.97
C VAL A 67 -10.96 42.04 11.75
N THR A 68 -11.50 42.01 12.96
CA THR A 68 -11.61 43.19 13.82
C THR A 68 -10.48 43.29 14.82
N ASN A 69 -10.01 42.16 15.38
CA ASN A 69 -8.91 42.14 16.34
C ASN A 69 -8.22 40.76 16.37
N ILE A 70 -6.95 40.75 16.79
CA ILE A 70 -6.13 39.54 16.94
C ILE A 70 -5.45 39.61 18.31
N PHE A 71 -5.64 38.57 19.13
CA PHE A 71 -5.04 38.44 20.45
C PHE A 71 -4.37 37.09 20.61
N ILE A 72 -3.46 36.98 21.57
CA ILE A 72 -2.91 35.70 22.00
C ILE A 72 -3.69 35.28 23.25
N GLY A 73 -4.46 34.22 23.11
CA GLY A 73 -5.15 33.55 24.21
C GLY A 73 -4.23 32.55 24.90
N TYR A 74 -4.23 32.57 26.24
CA TYR A 74 -3.54 31.58 27.05
C TYR A 74 -4.58 30.74 27.80
N GLN A 75 -4.64 29.45 27.49
CA GLN A 75 -5.55 28.54 28.17
C GLN A 75 -4.85 27.88 29.34
N SER A 76 -5.12 28.35 30.57
CA SER A 76 -4.43 27.88 31.78
C SER A 76 -4.66 26.39 32.09
N SER A 77 -5.70 25.78 31.54
CA SER A 77 -6.03 24.37 31.76
C SER A 77 -5.20 23.41 30.90
N THR A 78 -4.94 23.75 29.63
CA THR A 78 -4.15 22.90 28.72
C THR A 78 -2.73 23.41 28.50
N ARG A 79 -2.40 24.62 28.99
CA ARG A 79 -1.15 25.36 28.71
C ARG A 79 -0.91 25.61 27.22
N ASP A 80 -1.95 25.47 26.40
CA ASP A 80 -1.86 25.80 24.99
C ASP A 80 -1.96 27.31 24.79
N VAL A 81 -1.11 27.81 23.91
CA VAL A 81 -1.15 29.17 23.43
C VAL A 81 -1.89 29.16 22.09
N LEU A 82 -3.05 29.80 22.07
CA LEU A 82 -3.92 29.87 20.90
C LEU A 82 -3.98 31.32 20.44
N ILE A 83 -4.00 31.53 19.13
CA ILE A 83 -4.21 32.86 18.58
C ILE A 83 -5.72 33.05 18.41
N THR A 84 -6.28 33.99 19.16
CA THR A 84 -7.70 34.33 19.17
C THR A 84 -7.95 35.44 18.17
N VAL A 85 -8.70 35.15 17.11
CA VAL A 85 -9.03 36.11 16.06
C VAL A 85 -10.51 36.45 16.16
N PHE A 86 -10.78 37.73 16.33
CA PHE A 86 -12.12 38.29 16.25
C PHE A 86 -12.39 38.82 14.85
N ALA A 87 -13.57 38.53 14.33
CA ALA A 87 -14.03 39.04 13.05
C ALA A 87 -15.52 39.36 13.09
N ASP A 88 -15.94 40.18 12.14
CA ASP A 88 -17.33 40.57 11.93
C ASP A 88 -17.78 40.06 10.57
N ILE A 89 -18.89 39.32 10.54
CA ILE A 89 -19.52 38.83 9.31
C ILE A 89 -20.74 39.69 9.00
N TYR A 90 -20.86 40.14 7.75
CA TYR A 90 -21.95 40.98 7.26
C TYR A 90 -23.06 40.13 6.62
N PRO A 91 -24.24 40.03 7.24
CA PRO A 91 -25.36 39.21 6.73
C PRO A 91 -25.86 39.67 5.36
N ASP A 92 -25.80 40.97 5.09
CA ASP A 92 -26.24 41.58 3.82
C ASP A 92 -25.49 41.04 2.59
N SER A 93 -24.37 40.32 2.80
CA SER A 93 -23.61 39.68 1.72
C SER A 93 -24.16 38.30 1.34
N ILE A 94 -25.16 37.78 2.06
CA ILE A 94 -25.79 36.48 1.87
C ILE A 94 -27.20 36.71 1.34
N VAL A 95 -27.45 36.31 0.10
CA VAL A 95 -28.78 36.39 -0.52
C VAL A 95 -29.45 35.02 -0.41
N ASP A 96 -30.67 34.99 0.13
CA ASP A 96 -31.49 33.78 0.10
C ASP A 96 -32.02 33.54 -1.32
N LEU A 97 -31.61 32.42 -1.93
CA LEU A 97 -32.02 32.04 -3.28
C LEU A 97 -33.40 31.35 -3.30
N THR A 98 -34.04 31.15 -2.14
CA THR A 98 -35.36 30.50 -2.05
C THR A 98 -36.53 31.44 -2.35
N GLY A 99 -36.28 32.73 -2.58
CA GLY A 99 -37.25 33.66 -3.16
C GLY A 99 -38.33 34.18 -2.20
N SER A 100 -38.18 33.98 -0.89
CA SER A 100 -39.03 34.65 0.09
C SER A 100 -38.51 36.07 0.34
N ASP A 101 -38.98 37.05 -0.45
CA ASP A 101 -38.87 38.49 -0.20
C ASP A 101 -39.72 38.92 1.02
N ASP A 102 -39.66 38.16 2.13
CA ASP A 102 -40.32 38.53 3.37
C ASP A 102 -39.31 39.20 4.33
N PRO A 103 -39.31 40.54 4.45
CA PRO A 103 -38.44 41.26 5.38
C PRO A 103 -38.75 40.98 6.86
N SER A 104 -39.84 40.26 7.16
CA SER A 104 -40.27 39.90 8.52
C SER A 104 -39.83 38.50 8.98
N HIS A 105 -39.32 37.66 8.07
CA HIS A 105 -38.50 36.52 8.45
C HIS A 105 -37.07 36.99 8.68
N SER A 106 -36.87 37.74 9.77
CA SER A 106 -35.56 37.90 10.38
C SER A 106 -35.13 36.54 10.92
N VAL A 107 -34.73 35.65 10.01
CA VAL A 107 -33.88 34.51 10.28
C VAL A 107 -32.85 35.01 11.27
N HIS A 108 -32.77 34.42 12.46
CA HIS A 108 -31.68 34.72 13.36
C HIS A 108 -30.41 34.29 12.62
N HIS A 109 -29.74 35.22 11.94
CA HIS A 109 -28.63 34.88 11.05
C HIS A 109 -27.50 34.18 11.83
N GLY A 110 -27.43 34.42 13.14
CA GLY A 110 -26.59 33.65 14.07
C GLY A 110 -27.00 32.17 14.25
N THR A 111 -28.30 31.84 14.29
CA THR A 111 -28.74 30.43 14.41
C THR A 111 -28.49 29.63 13.14
N VAL A 112 -28.61 30.27 11.97
CA VAL A 112 -28.32 29.63 10.69
C VAL A 112 -26.83 29.39 10.51
N LEU A 113 -25.98 30.36 10.91
CA LEU A 113 -24.55 30.16 10.88
C LEU A 113 -24.11 29.02 11.84
N ARG A 114 -24.76 28.89 13.00
CA ARG A 114 -24.52 27.79 13.94
C ARG A 114 -24.90 26.42 13.35
N ASP A 115 -26.04 26.34 12.67
CA ASP A 115 -26.46 25.13 11.94
C ASP A 115 -25.43 24.74 10.87
N TYR A 116 -24.92 25.71 10.11
CA TYR A 116 -23.88 25.47 9.11
C TYR A 116 -22.56 24.99 9.71
N ILE A 117 -22.18 25.47 10.89
CA ILE A 117 -20.97 25.02 11.60
C ILE A 117 -21.12 23.58 12.10
N GLN A 118 -22.27 23.26 12.71
CA GLN A 118 -22.49 21.97 13.37
C GLN A 118 -22.90 20.86 12.39
N ASN A 119 -23.82 21.13 11.47
CA ASN A 119 -24.42 20.12 10.60
C ASN A 119 -23.80 20.06 9.20
N ARG A 120 -23.16 21.13 8.74
CA ARG A 120 -22.58 21.21 7.38
C ARG A 120 -21.06 21.33 7.38
N GLY A 121 -20.44 21.43 8.56
CA GLY A 121 -18.99 21.45 8.70
C GLY A 121 -18.35 22.75 8.22
N LEU A 122 -19.00 23.91 8.42
CA LEU A 122 -18.35 25.19 8.14
C LEU A 122 -17.09 25.33 8.99
N ARG A 123 -15.95 25.62 8.36
CA ARG A 123 -14.66 25.84 9.02
C ARG A 123 -13.97 27.08 8.47
N ALA A 124 -13.17 27.70 9.32
CA ALA A 124 -12.28 28.79 8.94
C ALA A 124 -10.87 28.26 8.68
N GLN A 125 -10.27 28.66 7.57
CA GLN A 125 -8.89 28.34 7.23
C GLN A 125 -8.16 29.62 6.84
N LEU A 126 -6.89 29.76 7.24
CA LEU A 126 -6.05 30.83 6.72
C LEU A 126 -5.70 30.55 5.26
N SER A 127 -5.96 31.51 4.39
CA SER A 127 -5.61 31.45 2.98
C SER A 127 -4.73 32.63 2.61
N VAL A 128 -3.85 32.44 1.64
CA VAL A 128 -3.00 33.54 1.15
C VAL A 128 -3.84 34.45 0.26
N SER A 129 -4.01 35.71 0.67
CA SER A 129 -4.69 36.72 -0.12
C SER A 129 -3.77 37.36 -1.16
N SER A 130 -2.47 37.46 -0.86
CA SER A 130 -1.48 38.04 -1.75
C SER A 130 -0.13 37.37 -1.53
N LEU A 131 0.35 36.68 -2.57
CA LEU A 131 1.65 36.03 -2.57
C LEU A 131 2.80 37.05 -2.56
N VAL A 132 2.56 38.26 -3.09
CA VAL A 132 3.59 39.31 -3.19
C VAL A 132 3.85 39.96 -1.83
N THR A 133 2.79 40.23 -1.08
CA THR A 133 2.88 40.90 0.23
C THR A 133 2.88 39.91 1.41
N GLY A 134 2.65 38.62 1.15
CA GLY A 134 2.50 37.60 2.19
C GLY A 134 1.26 37.78 3.06
N GLN A 135 0.28 38.57 2.60
CA GLN A 135 -0.92 38.85 3.38
C GLN A 135 -1.87 37.66 3.35
N LEU A 136 -2.43 37.35 4.52
CA LEU A 136 -3.42 36.30 4.70
C LEU A 136 -4.84 36.88 4.76
N ALA A 137 -5.79 36.05 4.37
CA ALA A 137 -7.21 36.22 4.57
C ALA A 137 -7.76 35.02 5.34
N ILE A 138 -8.97 35.17 5.88
CA ILE A 138 -9.72 34.05 6.43
C ILE A 138 -10.66 33.55 5.34
N ASN A 139 -10.57 32.27 5.04
CA ASN A 139 -11.49 31.60 4.13
C ASN A 139 -12.43 30.68 4.92
N LEU A 140 -13.73 30.88 4.73
CA LEU A 140 -14.79 30.04 5.22
C LEU A 140 -15.19 29.09 4.09
N ASP A 141 -15.20 27.79 4.36
CA ASP A 141 -15.73 26.77 3.44
C ASP A 141 -16.29 25.57 4.23
N PHE A 142 -17.01 24.70 3.54
CA PHE A 142 -17.61 23.50 4.12
C PHE A 142 -16.69 22.30 4.01
N TYR A 143 -16.39 21.69 5.15
CA TYR A 143 -15.57 20.50 5.29
C TYR A 143 -16.38 19.40 5.99
N PRO A 144 -17.17 18.60 5.25
CA PRO A 144 -18.11 17.64 5.84
C PRO A 144 -17.45 16.49 6.61
N TYR A 145 -16.13 16.29 6.43
CA TYR A 145 -15.34 15.25 7.10
C TYR A 145 -14.35 15.81 8.14
N ALA A 146 -14.39 17.12 8.43
CA ALA A 146 -13.56 17.69 9.48
C ALA A 146 -14.04 17.18 10.84
N GLU A 147 -13.10 16.87 11.74
CA GLU A 147 -13.44 16.47 13.11
C GLU A 147 -14.34 17.52 13.78
N ILE A 148 -15.27 17.04 14.59
CA ILE A 148 -16.14 17.91 15.38
C ILE A 148 -15.27 18.53 16.47
N SER A 149 -14.98 19.83 16.34
CA SER A 149 -14.36 20.58 17.43
C SER A 149 -15.43 20.95 18.43
N GLU A 150 -15.20 20.68 19.71
CA GLU A 150 -16.03 21.21 20.79
C GLU A 150 -15.95 22.75 20.78
N GLU A 151 -17.11 23.40 20.89
CA GLU A 151 -17.22 24.85 21.05
C GLU A 151 -16.65 25.23 22.41
N LYS A 152 -15.57 26.01 22.42
CA LYS A 152 -14.98 26.55 23.63
C LYS A 152 -15.82 27.76 24.01
N GLU A 153 -16.87 27.57 24.81
CA GLU A 153 -17.81 28.60 25.33
C GLU A 153 -17.13 29.72 26.16
N THR A 154 -16.12 30.36 25.60
CA THR A 154 -15.22 31.33 26.23
C THR A 154 -15.75 32.75 26.01
N PHE A 155 -16.47 32.97 24.92
CA PHE A 155 -17.04 34.26 24.53
C PHE A 155 -18.54 34.09 24.25
N PRO A 156 -19.42 34.20 25.26
CA PRO A 156 -20.85 33.92 25.10
C PRO A 156 -21.57 34.83 24.10
N ASP A 157 -21.02 36.04 23.86
CA ASP A 157 -21.58 37.01 22.92
C ASP A 157 -21.04 36.87 21.48
N ARG A 158 -20.24 35.83 21.20
CA ARG A 158 -19.60 35.61 19.90
C ARG A 158 -19.79 34.18 19.45
N LEU A 159 -20.11 33.99 18.17
CA LEU A 159 -20.19 32.66 17.61
C LEU A 159 -18.79 32.12 17.31
N GLU A 160 -18.45 30.95 17.83
CA GLU A 160 -17.18 30.31 17.51
C GLU A 160 -17.26 29.59 16.17
N ILE A 161 -16.32 29.91 15.26
CA ILE A 161 -16.11 29.17 14.02
C ILE A 161 -14.86 28.29 14.20
N PRO A 162 -15.00 26.96 14.16
CA PRO A 162 -13.85 26.06 14.29
C PRO A 162 -12.88 26.25 13.12
N THR A 163 -11.59 26.12 13.41
CA THR A 163 -10.54 26.38 12.43
C THR A 163 -9.91 25.09 11.89
N LEU A 164 -9.35 25.18 10.69
CA LEU A 164 -8.46 24.16 10.11
C LEU A 164 -7.07 24.77 9.88
N PRO A 165 -6.00 23.95 9.95
CA PRO A 165 -4.66 24.38 9.55
C PRO A 165 -4.67 24.88 8.10
N SER A 166 -3.82 25.86 7.77
CA SER A 166 -3.65 26.28 6.38
C SER A 166 -3.06 25.15 5.54
N THR A 167 -3.27 25.24 4.23
CA THR A 167 -2.72 24.26 3.27
C THR A 167 -1.20 24.17 3.34
N LEU A 168 -0.51 25.31 3.46
CA LEU A 168 0.95 25.34 3.56
C LEU A 168 1.43 24.70 4.85
N GLU A 169 0.73 24.94 5.97
CA GLU A 169 1.06 24.29 7.25
C GLU A 169 0.84 22.78 7.20
N ALA A 170 -0.25 22.32 6.58
CA ALA A 170 -0.54 20.90 6.44
C ALA A 170 0.55 20.18 5.62
N VAL A 171 1.04 20.81 4.55
CA VAL A 171 2.15 20.28 3.74
C VAL A 171 3.45 20.20 4.55
N GLN A 172 3.80 21.26 5.30
CA GLN A 172 5.00 21.24 6.13
C GLN A 172 4.94 20.16 7.22
N ALA A 173 3.80 20.02 7.89
CA ALA A 173 3.60 18.98 8.90
C ALA A 173 3.75 17.57 8.29
N THR A 174 3.18 17.36 7.11
CA THR A 174 3.31 16.09 6.37
C THR A 174 4.77 15.82 6.00
N LEU A 175 5.51 16.82 5.52
CA LEU A 175 6.94 16.67 5.17
C LEU A 175 7.80 16.35 6.39
N GLN A 176 7.55 17.00 7.52
CA GLN A 176 8.25 16.72 8.77
C GLN A 176 7.96 15.29 9.25
N GLU A 177 6.72 14.85 9.15
CA GLU A 177 6.34 13.49 9.52
C GLU A 177 6.99 12.45 8.61
N VAL A 178 7.05 12.71 7.30
CA VAL A 178 7.79 11.87 6.34
C VAL A 178 9.28 11.85 6.69
N TYR A 179 9.90 13.01 6.94
CA TYR A 179 11.31 13.09 7.33
C TYR A 179 11.57 12.30 8.62
N ARG A 180 10.69 12.44 9.63
CA ARG A 180 10.80 11.71 10.89
C ARG A 180 10.69 10.21 10.68
N LYS A 181 9.72 9.75 9.89
CA LYS A 181 9.55 8.33 9.55
C LYS A 181 10.75 7.79 8.77
N VAL A 182 11.27 8.54 7.81
CA VAL A 182 12.45 8.16 7.00
C VAL A 182 13.72 8.14 7.84
N SER A 183 13.94 9.12 8.72
CA SER A 183 15.10 9.19 9.60
C SER A 183 15.11 8.10 10.68
N GLN A 184 13.93 7.58 11.02
CA GLN A 184 13.77 6.47 11.96
C GLN A 184 13.83 5.09 11.30
N LEU A 185 14.02 5.01 9.98
CA LEU A 185 14.24 3.73 9.32
C LEU A 185 15.61 3.17 9.73
N PRO A 186 15.67 1.95 10.31
CA PRO A 186 16.94 1.34 10.68
C PRO A 186 17.63 0.79 9.42
N LEU A 187 18.26 1.69 8.67
CA LEU A 187 18.95 1.34 7.43
C LEU A 187 20.08 0.32 7.69
N GLU A 188 20.76 0.42 8.83
CA GLU A 188 21.73 -0.59 9.28
C GLU A 188 21.13 -1.99 9.37
N ASP A 189 19.95 -2.16 9.99
CA ASP A 189 19.31 -3.46 10.15
C ASP A 189 18.92 -4.05 8.80
N MET A 190 18.40 -3.22 7.90
CA MET A 190 18.02 -3.62 6.54
C MET A 190 19.23 -4.06 5.72
N ILE A 191 20.35 -3.35 5.82
CA ILE A 191 21.61 -3.74 5.16
C ILE A 191 22.14 -5.05 5.74
N ASN A 192 22.03 -5.25 7.06
CA ASN A 192 22.45 -6.47 7.72
C ASN A 192 21.57 -7.67 7.32
N ASP A 193 20.25 -7.49 7.23
CA ASP A 193 19.31 -8.51 6.77
C ASP A 193 19.56 -8.89 5.31
N VAL A 194 19.79 -7.91 4.42
CA VAL A 194 20.15 -8.17 3.02
C VAL A 194 21.48 -8.93 2.93
N ARG A 195 22.50 -8.55 3.72
CA ARG A 195 23.76 -9.29 3.78
C ARG A 195 23.56 -10.72 4.29
N GLN A 196 22.72 -10.93 5.30
CA GLN A 196 22.42 -12.27 5.81
C GLN A 196 21.69 -13.13 4.76
N LEU A 197 20.75 -12.56 4.02
CA LEU A 197 20.07 -13.25 2.92
C LEU A 197 21.05 -13.63 1.81
N LEU A 198 21.92 -12.72 1.40
CA LEU A 198 22.97 -12.99 0.40
C LEU A 198 23.94 -14.08 0.87
N GLN A 199 24.34 -14.06 2.15
CA GLN A 199 25.17 -15.11 2.74
C GLN A 199 24.43 -16.45 2.81
N GLY A 200 23.14 -16.45 3.17
CA GLY A 200 22.30 -17.64 3.21
C GLY A 200 22.13 -18.27 1.83
N ALA A 201 21.87 -17.45 0.81
CA ALA A 201 21.80 -17.89 -0.59
C ALA A 201 23.14 -18.45 -1.06
N ASN A 202 24.26 -17.77 -0.77
CA ASN A 202 25.59 -18.23 -1.15
C ASN A 202 25.97 -19.55 -0.44
N ARG A 203 25.56 -19.75 0.81
CA ARG A 203 25.75 -21.02 1.54
C ARG A 203 24.90 -22.15 0.96
N LEU A 204 23.67 -21.87 0.53
CA LEU A 204 22.80 -22.88 -0.06
C LEU A 204 23.33 -23.35 -1.41
N VAL A 205 23.74 -22.39 -2.27
CA VAL A 205 24.31 -22.66 -3.60
C VAL A 205 25.62 -23.45 -3.50
N ASN A 206 26.49 -23.09 -2.55
CA ASN A 206 27.75 -23.81 -2.32
C ASN A 206 27.62 -24.91 -1.25
N SER A 207 26.41 -25.37 -0.95
CA SER A 207 26.26 -26.41 0.07
C SER A 207 26.71 -27.77 -0.50
N PRO A 208 27.47 -28.57 0.27
CA PRO A 208 27.85 -29.92 -0.12
C PRO A 208 26.64 -30.82 -0.44
N LYS A 209 25.46 -30.46 0.06
CA LYS A 209 24.19 -31.17 -0.23
C LYS A 209 23.70 -30.92 -1.66
N VAL A 210 23.86 -29.71 -2.19
CA VAL A 210 23.50 -29.39 -3.59
C VAL A 210 24.50 -30.06 -4.54
N GLU A 211 25.79 -30.01 -4.20
CA GLU A 211 26.84 -30.71 -4.95
C GLU A 211 26.61 -32.23 -4.95
N ALA A 212 26.36 -32.83 -3.79
CA ALA A 212 26.02 -34.25 -3.68
C ALA A 212 24.71 -34.62 -4.40
N ALA A 213 23.71 -33.74 -4.42
CA ALA A 213 22.47 -33.97 -5.16
C ALA A 213 22.70 -33.98 -6.68
N LEU A 214 23.54 -33.07 -7.18
CA LEU A 214 23.95 -33.04 -8.59
C LEU A 214 24.77 -34.28 -8.95
N ASP A 215 25.75 -34.66 -8.12
CA ASP A 215 26.58 -35.85 -8.32
C ASP A 215 25.73 -37.13 -8.37
N ASN A 216 24.80 -37.28 -7.42
CA ASN A 216 23.88 -38.43 -7.38
C ASN A 216 22.94 -38.46 -8.59
N ALA A 217 22.49 -37.31 -9.10
CA ALA A 217 21.69 -37.24 -10.31
C ALA A 217 22.49 -37.67 -11.55
N THR A 218 23.73 -37.21 -11.71
CA THR A 218 24.63 -37.68 -12.78
C THR A 218 24.96 -39.16 -12.66
N ALA A 219 25.17 -39.67 -11.44
CA ALA A 219 25.42 -41.09 -11.20
C ALA A 219 24.19 -41.95 -11.54
N ALA A 220 22.98 -41.49 -11.22
CA ALA A 220 21.74 -42.16 -11.58
C ALA A 220 21.54 -42.19 -13.10
N LEU A 221 21.80 -41.07 -13.80
CA LEU A 221 21.75 -41.00 -15.26
C LEU A 221 22.76 -41.96 -15.91
N GLY A 222 23.99 -42.04 -15.40
CA GLY A 222 25.00 -42.98 -15.90
C GLY A 222 24.64 -44.46 -15.66
N LYS A 223 23.93 -44.79 -14.57
CA LYS A 223 23.42 -46.14 -14.33
C LYS A 223 22.28 -46.51 -15.28
N ILE A 224 21.39 -45.57 -15.60
CA ILE A 224 20.32 -45.76 -16.59
C ILE A 224 20.92 -46.05 -17.98
N ASP A 225 21.96 -45.30 -18.37
CA ASP A 225 22.64 -45.48 -19.65
C ASP A 225 23.29 -46.87 -19.78
N LYS A 226 23.88 -47.38 -18.69
CA LYS A 226 24.43 -48.75 -18.65
C LYS A 226 23.35 -49.82 -18.72
N VAL A 227 22.21 -49.63 -18.05
CA VAL A 227 21.07 -50.56 -18.13
C VAL A 227 20.53 -50.60 -19.56
N ALA A 228 20.39 -49.46 -20.21
CA ALA A 228 19.96 -49.38 -21.61
C ALA A 228 20.93 -50.11 -22.55
N GLY A 229 22.24 -49.90 -22.41
CA GLY A 229 23.25 -50.60 -23.22
C GLY A 229 23.33 -52.11 -22.95
N THR A 230 23.11 -52.54 -21.71
CA THR A 230 23.11 -53.97 -21.33
C THR A 230 21.87 -54.69 -21.85
N LEU A 231 20.71 -54.00 -21.87
CA LEU A 231 19.51 -54.52 -22.52
C LEU A 231 19.74 -54.74 -24.01
N ASP A 232 20.30 -53.75 -24.72
CA ASP A 232 20.54 -53.84 -26.17
C ASP A 232 21.47 -55.00 -26.55
N THR A 233 22.53 -55.21 -25.76
CA THR A 233 23.52 -56.27 -26.02
C THR A 233 23.08 -57.67 -25.57
N GLN A 234 22.24 -57.81 -24.54
CA GLN A 234 21.82 -59.13 -24.03
C GLN A 234 20.48 -59.61 -24.62
N LEU A 235 19.59 -58.71 -25.02
CA LEU A 235 18.31 -59.09 -25.64
C LEU A 235 18.49 -59.72 -27.03
N GLY A 236 19.44 -59.22 -27.84
CA GLY A 236 19.70 -59.76 -29.18
C GLY A 236 20.01 -61.26 -29.19
N PRO A 237 21.02 -61.73 -28.44
CA PRO A 237 21.37 -63.15 -28.37
C PRO A 237 20.25 -64.03 -27.80
N LEU A 238 19.49 -63.54 -26.83
CA LEU A 238 18.36 -64.27 -26.24
C LEU A 238 17.19 -64.44 -27.20
N LEU A 239 16.85 -63.38 -27.94
CA LEU A 239 15.81 -63.45 -28.96
C LEU A 239 16.23 -64.38 -30.11
N ALA A 240 17.50 -64.36 -30.49
CA ALA A 240 18.07 -65.27 -31.49
C ALA A 240 18.04 -66.74 -31.02
N GLN A 241 18.47 -67.02 -29.77
CA GLN A 241 18.43 -68.37 -29.19
C GLN A 241 17.00 -68.88 -29.02
N ALA A 242 16.06 -68.02 -28.63
CA ALA A 242 14.65 -68.38 -28.53
C ALA A 242 14.04 -68.66 -29.92
N SER A 243 14.37 -67.86 -30.94
CA SER A 243 13.90 -68.12 -32.31
C SER A 243 14.48 -69.41 -32.88
N ASP A 244 15.76 -69.69 -32.64
CA ASP A 244 16.42 -70.91 -33.10
C ASP A 244 15.85 -72.15 -32.38
N ALA A 245 15.56 -72.06 -31.09
CA ALA A 245 14.89 -73.14 -30.35
C ALA A 245 13.49 -73.43 -30.91
N VAL A 246 12.71 -72.38 -31.24
CA VAL A 246 11.36 -72.52 -31.83
C VAL A 246 11.43 -73.12 -33.25
N ILE A 247 12.39 -72.68 -34.08
CA ILE A 247 12.61 -73.22 -35.42
C ILE A 247 13.04 -74.69 -35.34
N THR A 248 13.97 -75.01 -34.45
CA THR A 248 14.47 -76.38 -34.23
C THR A 248 13.33 -77.29 -33.77
N ALA A 249 12.52 -76.85 -32.79
CA ALA A 249 11.35 -77.58 -32.33
C ALA A 249 10.34 -77.83 -33.47
N ARG A 250 9.99 -76.79 -34.23
CA ARG A 250 9.08 -76.93 -35.39
C ARG A 250 9.59 -77.91 -36.44
N SER A 251 10.89 -77.87 -36.74
CA SER A 251 11.51 -78.78 -37.72
C SER A 251 11.50 -80.23 -37.24
N ALA A 252 11.75 -80.47 -35.94
CA ALA A 252 11.66 -81.80 -35.33
C ALA A 252 10.22 -82.35 -35.40
N PHE A 253 9.22 -81.53 -35.07
CA PHE A 253 7.80 -81.91 -35.18
C PHE A 253 7.37 -82.20 -36.62
N ALA A 254 7.84 -81.41 -37.60
CA ALA A 254 7.53 -81.66 -39.02
C ALA A 254 8.15 -82.97 -39.54
N THR A 255 9.32 -83.37 -39.02
CA THR A 255 9.95 -84.66 -39.38
C THR A 255 9.31 -85.88 -38.71
N ILE A 256 8.62 -85.71 -37.58
CA ILE A 256 7.87 -86.78 -36.90
C ILE A 256 6.71 -87.28 -37.77
N ASP A 257 6.06 -86.37 -38.51
CA ASP A 257 4.94 -86.72 -39.40
C ASP A 257 5.40 -87.42 -40.70
N ALA A 258 6.67 -87.26 -41.08
CA ALA A 258 7.19 -87.73 -42.35
C ALA A 258 7.95 -89.07 -42.30
N ARG A 259 8.39 -89.55 -41.13
CA ARG A 259 9.18 -90.80 -41.01
C ARG A 259 8.96 -91.53 -39.67
N ALA A 260 7.97 -92.43 -39.63
CA ALA A 260 7.73 -93.33 -38.50
C ALA A 260 8.78 -94.47 -38.32
N GLY A 261 9.98 -94.36 -38.91
CA GLY A 261 10.91 -95.51 -39.08
C GLY A 261 12.28 -95.42 -38.41
N ASP A 262 12.75 -94.26 -37.92
CA ASP A 262 14.11 -94.13 -37.36
C ASP A 262 14.09 -93.41 -36.00
N ALA A 263 13.64 -94.14 -34.97
CA ALA A 263 13.32 -93.60 -33.65
C ALA A 263 14.54 -93.17 -32.82
N ARG A 264 15.75 -93.71 -33.05
CA ARG A 264 16.93 -93.44 -32.20
C ARG A 264 17.57 -92.07 -32.47
N GLY A 265 17.60 -91.61 -33.71
CA GLY A 265 18.12 -90.28 -34.06
C GLY A 265 17.18 -89.12 -33.68
N LEU A 266 15.88 -89.42 -33.56
CA LEU A 266 14.84 -88.45 -33.19
C LEU A 266 14.82 -88.17 -31.68
N ILE A 267 15.00 -89.21 -30.84
CA ILE A 267 15.05 -89.05 -29.38
C ILE A 267 16.21 -88.13 -28.98
N THR A 268 17.41 -88.34 -29.54
CA THR A 268 18.59 -87.55 -29.18
C THR A 268 18.50 -86.06 -29.58
N LYS A 269 17.91 -85.75 -30.74
CA LYS A 269 17.69 -84.35 -31.16
C LYS A 269 16.55 -83.68 -30.40
N GLY A 270 15.50 -84.42 -30.05
CA GLY A 270 14.42 -83.94 -29.19
C GLY A 270 14.92 -83.61 -27.78
N ASP A 271 15.76 -84.47 -27.21
CA ASP A 271 16.39 -84.27 -25.90
C ASP A 271 17.30 -83.03 -25.89
N GLN A 272 18.06 -82.81 -26.96
CA GLN A 272 18.91 -81.62 -27.12
C GLN A 272 18.08 -80.34 -27.17
N ALA A 273 17.00 -80.32 -27.97
CA ALA A 273 16.11 -79.16 -28.09
C ALA A 273 15.39 -78.84 -26.78
N MET A 274 14.99 -79.87 -26.01
CA MET A 274 14.42 -79.69 -24.67
C MET A 274 15.46 -79.17 -23.69
N ALA A 275 16.71 -79.66 -23.74
CA ALA A 275 17.78 -79.15 -22.88
C ALA A 275 18.10 -77.67 -23.17
N ASP A 276 18.10 -77.27 -24.43
CA ASP A 276 18.33 -75.87 -24.83
C ASP A 276 17.14 -74.96 -24.44
N ALA A 277 15.90 -75.46 -24.58
CA ALA A 277 14.72 -74.76 -24.10
C ALA A 277 14.72 -74.57 -22.57
N VAL A 278 15.15 -75.59 -21.81
CA VAL A 278 15.30 -75.51 -20.35
C VAL A 278 16.37 -74.48 -19.96
N LYS A 279 17.50 -74.43 -20.66
CA LYS A 279 18.53 -73.38 -20.43
C LYS A 279 18.02 -71.98 -20.74
N ALA A 280 17.25 -71.81 -21.81
CA ALA A 280 16.64 -70.53 -22.15
C ALA A 280 15.64 -70.07 -21.07
N LEU A 281 14.83 -71.00 -20.55
CA LEU A 281 13.89 -70.73 -19.46
C LEU A 281 14.61 -70.40 -18.14
N ASP A 282 15.71 -71.08 -17.82
CA ASP A 282 16.53 -70.78 -16.63
C ASP A 282 17.16 -69.38 -16.72
N THR A 283 17.70 -69.04 -17.90
CA THR A 283 18.27 -67.70 -18.17
C THR A 283 17.18 -66.61 -18.08
N MET A 284 15.99 -66.89 -18.58
CA MET A 284 14.83 -65.99 -18.48
C MET A 284 14.38 -65.81 -17.02
N GLN A 285 14.38 -66.86 -16.21
CA GLN A 285 14.07 -66.78 -14.77
C GLN A 285 15.11 -65.96 -14.01
N GLN A 286 16.40 -66.10 -14.32
CA GLN A 286 17.46 -65.30 -13.71
C GLN A 286 17.37 -63.81 -14.09
N LEU A 287 17.00 -63.51 -15.33
CA LEU A 287 16.73 -62.13 -15.79
C LEU A 287 15.49 -61.55 -15.13
N LEU A 288 14.41 -62.32 -15.03
CA LEU A 288 13.19 -61.91 -14.34
C LEU A 288 13.46 -61.71 -12.84
N ALA A 289 14.29 -62.55 -12.21
CA ALA A 289 14.70 -62.36 -10.81
C ALA A 289 15.55 -61.09 -10.64
N SER A 290 16.45 -60.80 -11.57
CA SER A 290 17.29 -59.59 -11.56
C SER A 290 16.46 -58.32 -11.83
N ALA A 291 15.56 -58.34 -12.80
CA ALA A 291 14.63 -57.24 -13.08
C ALA A 291 13.63 -57.03 -11.93
N ASN A 292 13.11 -58.11 -11.34
CA ASN A 292 12.22 -58.06 -10.19
C ASN A 292 12.94 -57.51 -8.94
N SER A 293 14.23 -57.80 -8.76
CA SER A 293 15.04 -57.21 -7.67
C SER A 293 15.28 -55.70 -7.85
N MET A 294 15.31 -55.21 -9.09
CA MET A 294 15.46 -53.78 -9.39
C MET A 294 14.14 -53.00 -9.27
N ILE A 295 13.00 -53.66 -9.54
CA ILE A 295 11.66 -53.05 -9.62
C ILE A 295 10.85 -53.22 -8.31
N GLN A 296 11.25 -54.10 -7.39
CA GLN A 296 10.50 -54.32 -6.14
C GLN A 296 10.35 -53.03 -5.30
N PRO A 297 9.17 -52.83 -4.67
CA PRO A 297 8.92 -51.75 -3.71
C PRO A 297 9.77 -51.99 -2.45
N GLY A 298 10.99 -51.43 -2.44
CA GLY A 298 12.05 -51.69 -1.46
C GLY A 298 13.46 -51.57 -2.03
N SER A 299 13.60 -51.55 -3.37
CA SER A 299 14.87 -51.32 -4.07
C SER A 299 15.46 -49.93 -3.73
N GLN A 300 16.77 -49.91 -3.46
CA GLN A 300 17.54 -48.70 -3.15
C GLN A 300 17.38 -47.64 -4.25
N LEU A 301 17.18 -48.05 -5.50
CA LEU A 301 16.93 -47.14 -6.62
C LEU A 301 15.59 -46.41 -6.51
N ASN A 302 14.51 -47.09 -6.10
CA ASN A 302 13.20 -46.46 -5.95
C ASN A 302 13.21 -45.50 -4.75
N TYR A 303 13.92 -45.86 -3.67
CA TYR A 303 14.10 -44.98 -2.53
C TYR A 303 14.93 -43.74 -2.86
N GLU A 304 16.03 -43.90 -3.60
CA GLU A 304 16.87 -42.79 -4.08
C GLU A 304 16.14 -41.90 -5.10
N LEU A 305 15.36 -42.49 -6.01
CA LEU A 305 14.59 -41.75 -7.02
C LEU A 305 13.42 -40.98 -6.40
N VAL A 306 12.66 -41.62 -5.49
CA VAL A 306 11.56 -40.96 -4.76
C VAL A 306 12.11 -39.85 -3.86
N THR A 307 13.26 -40.06 -3.22
CA THR A 307 13.92 -39.03 -2.39
C THR A 307 14.43 -37.88 -3.24
N ALA A 308 15.11 -38.15 -4.36
CA ALA A 308 15.58 -37.12 -5.28
C ALA A 308 14.42 -36.30 -5.88
N LEU A 309 13.32 -36.95 -6.30
CA LEU A 309 12.14 -36.27 -6.82
C LEU A 309 11.41 -35.46 -5.72
N LYS A 310 11.37 -35.97 -4.49
CA LYS A 310 10.81 -35.25 -3.33
C LYS A 310 11.66 -34.03 -2.95
N ASP A 311 12.98 -34.15 -3.00
CA ASP A 311 13.91 -33.07 -2.71
C ASP A 311 13.88 -31.99 -3.79
N LEU A 312 13.83 -32.39 -5.07
CA LEU A 312 13.65 -31.48 -6.20
C LEU A 312 12.31 -30.73 -6.14
N GLY A 313 11.22 -31.44 -5.83
CA GLY A 313 9.90 -30.84 -5.63
C GLY A 313 9.84 -29.92 -4.40
N SER A 314 10.71 -30.11 -3.42
CA SER A 314 10.83 -29.21 -2.25
C SER A 314 11.62 -27.95 -2.61
N ALA A 315 12.72 -28.09 -3.36
CA ALA A 315 13.51 -26.95 -3.86
C ALA A 315 12.70 -26.04 -4.81
N ALA A 316 11.95 -26.63 -5.75
CA ALA A 316 11.10 -25.89 -6.68
C ALA A 316 9.99 -25.10 -5.95
N ARG A 317 9.41 -25.68 -4.89
CA ARG A 317 8.42 -25.00 -4.03
C ARG A 317 9.03 -23.84 -3.25
N SER A 318 10.27 -23.97 -2.76
CA SER A 318 10.97 -22.86 -2.10
C SER A 318 11.26 -21.69 -3.05
N ILE A 319 11.64 -21.99 -4.30
CA ILE A 319 11.85 -20.96 -5.34
C ILE A 319 10.51 -20.30 -5.72
N SER A 320 9.43 -21.06 -5.88
CA SER A 320 8.10 -20.54 -6.18
C SER A 320 7.53 -19.70 -5.02
N ALA A 321 7.77 -20.10 -3.77
CA ALA A 321 7.37 -19.32 -2.60
C ALA A 321 8.10 -17.98 -2.53
N LEU A 322 9.39 -17.94 -2.88
CA LEU A 322 10.15 -16.70 -2.99
C LEU A 322 9.64 -15.82 -4.14
N ALA A 323 9.40 -16.39 -5.32
CA ALA A 323 8.86 -15.67 -6.48
C ALA A 323 7.46 -15.08 -6.20
N ASN A 324 6.56 -15.86 -5.61
CA ASN A 324 5.23 -15.39 -5.20
C ASN A 324 5.29 -14.32 -4.08
N THR A 325 6.30 -14.38 -3.21
CA THR A 325 6.53 -13.35 -2.20
C THR A 325 7.03 -12.05 -2.83
N LEU A 326 7.88 -12.13 -3.85
CA LEU A 326 8.39 -10.98 -4.61
C LEU A 326 7.28 -10.33 -5.46
N ASP A 327 6.44 -11.14 -6.08
CA ASP A 327 5.35 -10.69 -6.98
C ASP A 327 4.19 -10.04 -6.21
N ARG A 328 3.86 -10.57 -5.02
CA ARG A 328 2.79 -10.02 -4.18
C ARG A 328 3.20 -8.82 -3.33
N ASN A 329 4.49 -8.60 -3.11
CA ASN A 329 5.02 -7.49 -2.31
C ASN A 329 6.34 -6.98 -2.89
N PRO A 330 6.31 -6.23 -4.01
CA PRO A 330 7.53 -5.64 -4.60
C PRO A 330 8.25 -4.69 -3.63
N ASN A 331 7.52 -4.09 -2.68
CA ASN A 331 8.06 -3.23 -1.64
C ASN A 331 8.81 -3.99 -0.52
N ALA A 332 8.63 -5.31 -0.34
CA ALA A 332 9.29 -6.06 0.74
C ALA A 332 10.80 -6.24 0.53
N VAL A 333 11.30 -6.07 -0.70
CA VAL A 333 12.74 -6.09 -1.02
C VAL A 333 13.44 -4.81 -0.54
N ILE A 334 12.71 -3.70 -0.48
CA ILE A 334 13.24 -2.40 -0.08
C ILE A 334 12.91 -2.07 1.37
N PHE A 335 11.85 -2.62 1.97
CA PHE A 335 11.38 -2.20 3.31
C PHE A 335 11.45 -3.27 4.42
N GLY A 336 11.87 -4.50 4.12
CA GLY A 336 11.88 -5.59 5.10
C GLY A 336 10.46 -6.04 5.51
N ARG A 337 10.32 -7.27 6.01
CA ARG A 337 9.02 -7.78 6.47
C ARG A 337 8.62 -7.12 7.78
N ASN A 338 7.51 -6.40 7.81
CA ASN A 338 6.89 -6.00 9.08
C ASN A 338 6.49 -7.25 9.90
N PRO A 339 6.87 -7.35 11.19
CA PRO A 339 6.47 -8.46 12.02
C PRO A 339 4.96 -8.45 12.27
N PRO A 340 4.29 -9.61 12.36
CA PRO A 340 2.86 -9.69 12.68
C PRO A 340 2.64 -9.15 14.09
N GLY A 341 1.66 -8.25 14.26
CA GLY A 341 1.31 -7.61 15.52
C GLY A 341 1.17 -8.62 16.66
N GLY A 342 2.08 -8.52 17.62
CA GLY A 342 1.97 -9.20 18.90
C GLY A 342 0.98 -8.44 19.77
N ASN A 343 -0.22 -9.01 19.91
CA ASN A 343 -1.13 -8.69 21.01
C ASN A 343 -0.38 -8.88 22.33
N ARG A 344 -0.28 -7.82 23.14
CA ARG A 344 -0.02 -7.93 24.57
C ARG A 344 -1.26 -7.47 25.32
N GLN A 345 -1.76 -8.40 26.14
CA GLN A 345 -2.66 -8.16 27.26
C GLN A 345 -2.01 -7.21 28.26
#